data_AF-A0A4R3EWG8-F1
#
_entry.id   AF-A0A4R3EWG8-F1
#
_cell.length_a   1.000
_cell.length_b   1.000
_cell.length_c   1.000
_cell.angle_alpha   90.00
_cell.angle_beta   90.00
_cell.angle_gamma   90.00
#
_symmetry.space_group_name_H-M   'P 1'
#
loop_
_entity.id
_entity.type
_entity.pdbx_description
1 polymer ?
#
loop_
_entity_poly.entity_id
_entity_poly.type
_entity_poly.pdbx_seq_one_letter_code
_entity_poly.pdbx_strand_id
1 'polypeptide(L)'
;MLAGPPSRFSPAALGLDAQAYDAFVKLRLGHSTRGSVIVPELVFGRFGPWRFFQPSFFGPCQLGWDFEPGVDIATLSVDLGKPRSRKPGRAILRIRSDQRVKCYGDGSQLYKCELSGPRHIAHMASGRARRTAADDFEILLYHHTTPTNLGLILRSGELWSSAWNLRGTRRLENVAYTYFTSLDKIGSEADLHRIAMASNGQIRFQTTSFRETEATLTLDVYRGSTKGRTSTLARYIPVDMLAAPHLHFHHSIMIEAAWYEIVSPEIYRVGVKPGATLPLGKDAVGCDSASLKSFDHVALGDTSTLPGLAAPYDEETTDQLMHTQMLGEDIDLFQFWRRNANTDQVSGRTPEARVLEPR
;
A
#
# COMPACT_ATOMS: atom_id res chain seq x y z
N MET A 1 18.40 -11.77 20.28
CA MET A 1 18.25 -10.51 21.05
C MET A 1 16.76 -10.23 21.09
N LEU A 2 16.15 -10.28 22.27
CA LEU A 2 14.70 -10.05 22.44
C LEU A 2 14.41 -8.56 22.29
N ALA A 3 13.37 -8.20 21.53
CA ALA A 3 13.01 -6.80 21.32
C ALA A 3 11.88 -6.37 22.27
N GLY A 4 11.92 -5.10 22.68
CA GLY A 4 10.94 -4.48 23.56
C GLY A 4 9.60 -4.20 22.86
N PRO A 5 8.78 -3.26 23.37
CA PRO A 5 7.44 -2.99 22.83
C PRO A 5 7.48 -2.53 21.36
N PRO A 6 6.37 -2.70 20.60
CA PRO A 6 6.31 -2.42 19.17
C PRO A 6 6.79 -1.01 18.83
N SER A 7 7.58 -0.90 17.74
CA SER A 7 8.31 0.33 17.40
C SER A 7 7.44 1.51 16.94
N ARG A 8 6.16 1.25 16.61
CA ARG A 8 5.17 2.24 16.18
C ARG A 8 3.78 1.78 16.62
N PHE A 9 3.05 2.64 17.33
CA PHE A 9 1.64 2.46 17.63
C PHE A 9 0.96 3.83 17.71
N SER A 10 -0.34 3.88 17.42
CA SER A 10 -1.19 5.04 17.70
C SER A 10 -2.28 4.60 18.69
N PRO A 11 -2.48 5.28 19.83
CA PRO A 11 -3.57 4.94 20.75
C PRO A 11 -4.92 5.24 20.10
N ALA A 12 -5.98 4.53 20.52
CA ALA A 12 -7.35 4.67 19.99
C ALA A 12 -8.06 6.00 20.31
N ALA A 13 -7.31 7.05 20.66
CA ALA A 13 -7.87 8.36 20.98
C ALA A 13 -8.14 9.14 19.67
N LEU A 14 -9.38 9.14 19.21
CA LEU A 14 -9.91 10.33 18.55
C LEU A 14 -9.97 11.39 19.64
N GLY A 15 -8.93 12.22 19.74
CA GLY A 15 -8.85 13.25 20.76
C GLY A 15 -10.04 14.22 20.66
N LEU A 16 -10.21 15.04 21.71
CA LEU A 16 -11.17 16.15 21.79
C LEU A 16 -11.09 17.17 20.63
N ASP A 17 -10.08 17.05 19.76
CA ASP A 17 -9.77 17.92 18.63
C ASP A 17 -10.00 17.29 17.25
N ALA A 18 -10.76 16.20 17.16
CA ALA A 18 -11.11 15.59 15.88
C ALA A 18 -11.99 16.53 15.03
N GLN A 19 -11.65 16.69 13.75
CA GLN A 19 -12.42 17.41 12.74
C GLN A 19 -12.74 16.49 11.58
N ALA A 20 -13.92 16.67 10.99
CA ALA A 20 -14.34 16.00 9.77
C ALA A 20 -13.86 16.77 8.53
N TYR A 21 -13.37 16.06 7.53
CA TYR A 21 -12.90 16.61 6.27
C TYR A 21 -13.50 15.86 5.09
N ASP A 22 -13.90 16.60 4.05
CA ASP A 22 -14.23 15.99 2.76
C ASP A 22 -12.97 15.41 2.11
N ALA A 23 -13.03 14.12 1.80
CA ALA A 23 -11.91 13.37 1.27
C ALA A 23 -12.37 12.35 0.21
N PHE A 24 -11.39 11.67 -0.36
CA PHE A 24 -11.58 10.52 -1.23
C PHE A 24 -10.72 9.38 -0.72
N VAL A 25 -11.16 8.14 -0.97
CA VAL A 25 -10.38 6.95 -0.63
C VAL A 25 -10.47 5.92 -1.73
N LYS A 26 -9.31 5.39 -2.14
CA LYS A 26 -9.19 4.20 -2.99
C LYS A 26 -9.26 2.97 -2.09
N LEU A 27 -10.26 2.13 -2.32
CA LEU A 27 -10.58 0.96 -1.52
C LEU A 27 -10.49 -0.32 -2.36
N ARG A 28 -10.07 -1.40 -1.73
CA ARG A 28 -10.12 -2.75 -2.29
C ARG A 28 -10.85 -3.68 -1.34
N LEU A 29 -11.63 -4.61 -1.88
CA LEU A 29 -12.16 -5.73 -1.10
C LEU A 29 -11.21 -6.92 -1.20
N GLY A 30 -10.64 -7.32 -0.07
CA GLY A 30 -9.72 -8.45 0.03
C GLY A 30 -10.33 -9.64 0.78
N HIS A 31 -9.99 -10.85 0.37
CA HIS A 31 -10.44 -12.12 0.96
C HIS A 31 -9.24 -13.00 1.32
N SER A 32 -9.24 -13.53 2.54
CA SER A 32 -8.22 -14.46 3.01
C SER A 32 -8.87 -15.55 3.87
N THR A 33 -8.10 -16.55 4.29
CA THR A 33 -8.57 -17.55 5.25
C THR A 33 -9.00 -16.97 6.61
N ARG A 34 -8.65 -15.70 6.88
CA ARG A 34 -9.10 -14.94 8.06
C ARG A 34 -10.43 -14.21 7.86
N GLY A 35 -10.94 -14.19 6.64
CA GLY A 35 -12.17 -13.48 6.25
C GLY A 35 -11.90 -12.35 5.25
N SER A 36 -12.94 -11.55 5.06
CA SER A 36 -12.95 -10.41 4.14
C SER A 36 -12.62 -9.11 4.87
N VAL A 37 -11.93 -8.19 4.19
CA VAL A 37 -11.66 -6.84 4.72
C VAL A 37 -11.67 -5.80 3.61
N ILE A 38 -12.11 -4.58 3.93
CA ILE A 38 -11.92 -3.42 3.08
C ILE A 38 -10.52 -2.85 3.37
N VAL A 39 -9.66 -2.83 2.36
CA VAL A 39 -8.30 -2.31 2.41
C VAL A 39 -8.28 -0.85 1.93
N PRO A 40 -7.91 0.13 2.78
CA PRO A 40 -7.70 1.51 2.37
C PRO A 40 -6.31 1.67 1.76
N GLU A 41 -6.24 1.75 0.42
CA GLU A 41 -4.94 1.86 -0.27
C GLU A 41 -4.37 3.28 -0.17
N LEU A 42 -5.18 4.28 -0.50
CA LEU A 42 -4.78 5.68 -0.55
C LEU A 42 -5.95 6.58 -0.17
N VAL A 43 -5.68 7.63 0.61
CA VAL A 43 -6.64 8.69 0.95
C VAL A 43 -6.20 9.99 0.32
N PHE A 44 -7.14 10.78 -0.19
CA PHE A 44 -6.89 12.07 -0.82
C PHE A 44 -7.74 13.15 -0.19
N GLY A 45 -7.18 14.36 -0.06
CA GLY A 45 -7.94 15.50 0.43
C GLY A 45 -7.34 16.83 -0.02
N ARG A 46 -8.18 17.86 -0.04
CA ARG A 46 -7.76 19.21 -0.42
C ARG A 46 -7.46 20.04 0.82
N PHE A 47 -6.18 20.02 1.23
CA PHE A 47 -5.69 20.75 2.39
C PHE A 47 -4.72 21.86 1.93
N GLY A 48 -5.30 22.89 1.30
CA GLY A 48 -4.60 23.82 0.42
C GLY A 48 -4.46 23.20 -0.98
N PRO A 49 -3.27 22.69 -1.37
CA PRO A 49 -3.16 21.80 -2.53
C PRO A 49 -3.81 20.44 -2.24
N TRP A 50 -4.05 19.67 -3.30
CA TRP A 50 -4.36 18.26 -3.18
C TRP A 50 -3.19 17.50 -2.58
N ARG A 51 -3.50 16.61 -1.63
CA ARG A 51 -2.55 15.78 -0.92
C ARG A 51 -3.04 14.35 -0.89
N PHE A 52 -2.10 13.41 -0.85
CA PHE A 52 -2.41 12.02 -0.56
C PHE A 52 -1.82 11.60 0.79
N PHE A 53 -2.44 10.58 1.36
CA PHE A 53 -2.05 9.92 2.58
C PHE A 53 -2.01 8.43 2.31
N GLN A 54 -0.89 7.81 2.65
CA GLN A 54 -0.71 6.38 2.69
C GLN A 54 -0.99 5.91 4.11
N PRO A 55 -2.06 5.14 4.35
CA PRO A 55 -2.25 4.47 5.62
C PRO A 55 -1.02 3.61 5.93
N SER A 56 -0.54 3.66 7.18
CA SER A 56 0.50 2.74 7.67
C SER A 56 -0.13 1.54 8.36
N PHE A 57 -1.22 1.78 9.09
CA PHE A 57 -2.01 0.76 9.79
C PHE A 57 -3.49 1.02 9.58
N PHE A 58 -4.31 -0.02 9.63
CA PHE A 58 -5.77 0.12 9.63
C PHE A 58 -6.47 -0.99 10.40
N GLY A 59 -7.61 -0.66 10.99
CA GLY A 59 -8.48 -1.61 11.67
C GLY A 59 -9.48 -2.29 10.73
N PRO A 60 -10.16 -3.36 11.19
CA PRO A 60 -11.27 -3.96 10.45
C PRO A 60 -12.39 -2.95 10.22
N CYS A 61 -13.10 -3.10 9.11
CA CYS A 61 -14.24 -2.25 8.77
C CYS A 61 -15.49 -2.64 9.59
N GLN A 62 -16.20 -1.62 10.08
CA GLN A 62 -17.55 -1.74 10.60
C GLN A 62 -18.53 -1.42 9.48
N LEU A 63 -19.39 -2.38 9.13
CA LEU A 63 -20.39 -2.24 8.07
C LEU A 63 -21.77 -2.04 8.69
N GLY A 64 -22.49 -1.02 8.22
CA GLY A 64 -23.91 -0.78 8.51
C GLY A 64 -24.70 -0.86 7.22
N TRP A 65 -25.81 -1.59 7.25
CA TRP A 65 -26.69 -1.80 6.10
C TRP A 65 -27.92 -0.93 6.21
N ASP A 66 -28.39 -0.39 5.08
CA ASP A 66 -29.60 0.43 5.02
C ASP A 66 -29.61 1.56 6.07
N PHE A 67 -28.46 2.23 6.26
CA PHE A 67 -28.29 3.37 7.18
C PHE A 67 -29.27 4.51 6.84
N GLU A 68 -29.46 4.71 5.53
CA GLU A 68 -30.60 5.40 4.92
C GLU A 68 -31.21 4.43 3.88
N PRO A 69 -32.45 4.66 3.39
CA PRO A 69 -33.04 3.80 2.37
C PRO A 69 -32.11 3.61 1.16
N GLY A 70 -31.60 2.38 0.99
CA GLY A 70 -30.70 2.01 -0.11
C GLY A 70 -29.24 2.46 0.03
N VAL A 71 -28.84 2.98 1.19
CA VAL A 71 -27.47 3.43 1.46
C VAL A 71 -26.84 2.60 2.57
N ASP A 72 -25.71 1.97 2.24
CA ASP A 72 -24.87 1.24 3.16
C ASP A 72 -23.66 2.10 3.58
N ILE A 73 -23.06 1.77 4.71
CA ILE A 73 -21.95 2.53 5.27
C ILE A 73 -20.83 1.65 5.78
N ALA A 74 -19.59 2.07 5.53
CA ALA A 74 -18.40 1.48 6.11
C ALA A 74 -17.67 2.52 6.95
N THR A 75 -17.23 2.13 8.14
CA THR A 75 -16.33 2.92 8.97
C THR A 75 -15.08 2.11 9.28
N LEU A 76 -13.89 2.69 9.10
CA LEU A 76 -12.64 2.04 9.47
C LEU A 76 -11.63 3.06 10.01
N SER A 77 -10.81 2.62 10.96
CA SER A 77 -9.70 3.41 11.47
C SER A 77 -8.47 3.24 10.60
N VAL A 78 -7.74 4.34 10.38
CA VAL A 78 -6.48 4.36 9.64
C VAL A 78 -5.47 5.22 10.39
N ASP A 79 -4.22 4.77 10.44
CA ASP A 79 -3.13 5.55 11.01
C ASP A 79 -2.37 6.24 9.86
N LEU A 80 -2.42 7.57 9.86
CA LEU A 80 -1.86 8.41 8.81
C LEU A 80 -0.60 9.13 9.31
N GLY A 81 0.40 9.28 8.45
CA GLY A 81 1.62 9.98 8.81
C GLY A 81 2.45 10.40 7.61
N LYS A 82 3.16 11.52 7.76
CA LYS A 82 4.13 11.96 6.77
C LYS A 82 5.25 10.93 6.61
N PRO A 83 5.97 10.91 5.47
CA PRO A 83 7.11 10.02 5.32
C PRO A 83 8.09 10.26 6.46
N ARG A 84 8.70 9.19 6.97
CA ARG A 84 9.57 9.22 8.16
C ARG A 84 8.88 9.35 9.51
N SER A 85 7.55 9.48 9.56
CA SER A 85 6.86 9.56 10.84
C SER A 85 7.12 8.32 11.70
N ARG A 86 7.31 8.54 13.01
CA ARG A 86 7.34 7.50 14.04
C ARG A 86 6.08 7.52 14.91
N LYS A 87 5.23 8.53 14.73
CA LYS A 87 4.00 8.75 15.49
C LYS A 87 2.90 9.10 14.49
N PRO A 88 2.38 8.12 13.73
CA PRO A 88 1.22 8.36 12.91
C PRO A 88 0.02 8.71 13.79
N GLY A 89 -0.85 9.57 13.30
CA GLY A 89 -2.09 9.94 13.98
C GLY A 89 -3.23 9.11 13.45
N ARG A 90 -4.08 8.61 14.35
CA ARG A 90 -5.28 7.87 14.00
C ARG A 90 -6.34 8.81 13.42
N ALA A 91 -6.97 8.37 12.34
CA ALA A 91 -8.13 8.98 11.72
C ALA A 91 -9.19 7.90 11.47
N ILE A 92 -10.42 8.33 11.23
CA ILE A 92 -11.54 7.49 10.83
C ILE A 92 -11.96 7.85 9.42
N LEU A 93 -12.19 6.84 8.59
CA LEU A 93 -12.84 6.97 7.30
C LEU A 93 -14.29 6.52 7.43
N ARG A 94 -15.23 7.35 6.98
CA ARG A 94 -16.65 7.01 6.85
C ARG A 94 -17.02 7.07 5.37
N ILE A 95 -17.38 5.92 4.80
CA ILE A 95 -17.65 5.72 3.37
C ILE A 95 -19.10 5.29 3.21
N ARG A 96 -19.80 5.90 2.25
CA ARG A 96 -21.16 5.52 1.88
C ARG A 96 -21.18 4.80 0.53
N SER A 97 -22.06 3.83 0.36
CA SER A 97 -22.19 3.07 -0.89
C SER A 97 -22.59 3.95 -2.09
N ASP A 98 -23.42 4.97 -1.85
CA ASP A 98 -23.90 5.93 -2.86
C ASP A 98 -22.86 6.98 -3.29
N GLN A 99 -21.66 6.96 -2.71
CA GLN A 99 -20.58 7.91 -2.99
C GLN A 99 -19.42 7.34 -3.82
N ARG A 100 -19.64 6.21 -4.50
CA ARG A 100 -18.67 5.65 -5.44
C ARG A 100 -18.45 6.62 -6.60
N VAL A 101 -17.18 6.89 -6.91
CA VAL A 101 -16.76 7.81 -7.97
C VAL A 101 -16.32 7.04 -9.21
N LYS A 102 -15.53 5.96 -9.02
CA LYS A 102 -14.88 5.24 -10.12
C LYS A 102 -14.55 3.80 -9.73
N CYS A 103 -14.57 2.88 -10.69
CA CYS A 103 -13.96 1.56 -10.58
C CYS A 103 -12.65 1.50 -11.37
N TYR A 104 -11.65 0.80 -10.84
CA TYR A 104 -10.37 0.59 -11.52
C TYR A 104 -10.27 -0.84 -12.06
N GLY A 105 -9.42 -1.04 -13.07
CA GLY A 105 -9.23 -2.34 -13.72
C GLY A 105 -8.63 -3.42 -12.81
N ASP A 106 -8.07 -3.06 -11.66
CA ASP A 106 -7.57 -3.98 -10.64
C ASP A 106 -8.63 -4.37 -9.59
N GLY A 107 -9.90 -4.02 -9.81
CA GLY A 107 -11.02 -4.31 -8.91
C GLY A 107 -11.17 -3.34 -7.73
N SER A 108 -10.22 -2.42 -7.54
CA SER A 108 -10.36 -1.37 -6.53
C SER A 108 -11.37 -0.29 -6.98
N GLN A 109 -11.90 0.46 -6.03
CA GLN A 109 -12.92 1.49 -6.27
C GLN A 109 -12.59 2.78 -5.50
N LEU A 110 -12.83 3.92 -6.13
CA LEU A 110 -12.68 5.25 -5.53
C LEU A 110 -14.02 5.72 -4.96
N TYR A 111 -14.02 6.20 -3.73
CA TYR A 111 -15.18 6.78 -3.07
C TYR A 111 -14.90 8.20 -2.60
N LYS A 112 -15.91 9.06 -2.58
CA LYS A 112 -15.92 10.20 -1.65
C LYS A 112 -16.16 9.67 -0.24
N CYS A 113 -15.49 10.25 0.74
CA CYS A 113 -15.62 9.85 2.13
C CYS A 113 -15.47 11.05 3.07
N GLU A 114 -15.95 10.90 4.29
CA GLU A 114 -15.56 11.76 5.39
C GLU A 114 -14.31 11.18 6.05
N LEU A 115 -13.29 12.03 6.24
CA LEU A 115 -12.08 11.72 6.99
C LEU A 115 -12.12 12.50 8.31
N SER A 116 -12.35 11.81 9.42
CA SER A 116 -12.34 12.42 10.76
C SER A 116 -10.96 12.24 11.40
N GLY A 117 -10.25 13.32 11.73
CA GLY A 117 -8.89 13.24 12.27
C GLY A 117 -8.41 14.55 12.92
N PRO A 118 -7.13 14.65 13.31
CA PRO A 118 -6.59 15.82 14.00
C PRO A 118 -6.70 17.11 13.16
N ARG A 119 -6.92 18.27 13.81
CA ARG A 119 -7.03 19.60 13.15
C ARG A 119 -5.94 19.91 12.10
N HIS A 120 -4.73 19.42 12.35
CA HIS A 120 -3.55 19.66 11.53
C HIS A 120 -3.23 18.49 10.58
N ILE A 121 -4.25 17.78 10.09
CA ILE A 121 -4.12 16.59 9.25
C ILE A 121 -3.23 16.83 8.02
N ALA A 122 -3.20 18.05 7.46
CA ALA A 122 -2.35 18.42 6.32
C ALA A 122 -0.86 18.09 6.53
N HIS A 123 -0.35 18.18 7.76
CA HIS A 123 1.05 17.89 8.12
C HIS A 123 1.36 16.39 8.17
N MET A 124 0.32 15.55 8.14
CA MET A 124 0.41 14.10 8.14
C MET A 124 0.37 13.52 6.72
N ALA A 125 0.25 14.37 5.69
CA ALA A 125 0.23 13.93 4.30
C ALA A 125 1.53 13.21 3.90
N SER A 126 1.38 12.13 3.15
CA SER A 126 2.49 11.37 2.58
C SER A 126 3.15 12.13 1.42
N GLY A 127 2.36 12.93 0.69
CA GLY A 127 2.88 13.79 -0.38
C GLY A 127 1.82 14.65 -1.05
N ARG A 128 2.17 15.19 -2.22
CA ARG A 128 1.26 15.98 -3.06
C ARG A 128 0.49 15.06 -4.00
N ALA A 129 -0.76 15.41 -4.26
CA ALA A 129 -1.57 14.79 -5.29
C ALA A 129 -2.07 15.88 -6.25
N ARG A 130 -2.64 15.47 -7.37
CA ARG A 130 -3.50 16.32 -8.20
C ARG A 130 -4.71 15.51 -8.65
N ARG A 131 -5.85 16.17 -8.76
CA ARG A 131 -7.06 15.59 -9.34
C ARG A 131 -7.03 15.83 -10.85
N THR A 132 -7.29 14.79 -11.63
CA THR A 132 -7.33 14.86 -13.09
C THR A 132 -8.69 15.34 -13.58
N ALA A 133 -8.81 15.64 -14.88
CA ALA A 133 -10.08 16.01 -15.49
C ALA A 133 -11.09 14.85 -15.53
N ALA A 134 -10.63 13.60 -15.38
CA ALA A 134 -11.45 12.40 -15.35
C ALA A 134 -11.88 12.01 -13.93
N ASP A 135 -11.86 12.96 -13.00
CA ASP A 135 -12.17 12.74 -11.58
C ASP A 135 -11.34 11.67 -10.87
N ASP A 136 -10.12 11.47 -11.35
CA ASP A 136 -9.13 10.55 -10.81
C ASP A 136 -7.98 11.30 -10.13
N PHE A 137 -6.98 10.59 -9.61
CA PHE A 137 -5.83 11.16 -8.92
C PHE A 137 -4.51 10.69 -9.53
N GLU A 138 -3.53 11.59 -9.48
CA GLU A 138 -2.13 11.26 -9.65
C GLU A 138 -1.36 11.74 -8.43
N ILE A 139 -0.38 10.95 -7.98
CA ILE A 139 0.43 11.28 -6.79
C ILE A 139 1.87 11.55 -7.17
N LEU A 140 2.46 12.57 -6.54
CA LEU A 140 3.86 12.92 -6.75
C LEU A 140 4.75 11.94 -5.98
N LEU A 141 5.54 11.17 -6.71
CA LEU A 141 6.49 10.21 -6.16
C LEU A 141 7.89 10.41 -6.76
N TYR A 142 8.86 9.76 -6.14
CA TYR A 142 10.27 9.95 -6.41
C TYR A 142 10.96 8.64 -6.76
N HIS A 143 11.66 8.63 -7.90
CA HIS A 143 12.58 7.57 -8.28
C HIS A 143 14.01 7.98 -7.93
N HIS A 144 14.71 7.18 -7.14
CA HIS A 144 16.08 7.47 -6.68
C HIS A 144 17.10 6.67 -7.45
N THR A 145 18.10 7.36 -7.99
CA THR A 145 19.11 6.77 -8.86
C THR A 145 20.46 7.50 -8.74
N THR A 146 21.42 7.15 -9.59
CA THR A 146 22.72 7.83 -9.71
C THR A 146 22.63 9.01 -10.69
N PRO A 147 23.52 10.01 -10.60
CA PRO A 147 23.56 11.11 -11.58
C PRO A 147 23.71 10.61 -13.03
N THR A 148 24.54 9.60 -13.24
CA THR A 148 24.74 8.98 -14.56
C THR A 148 23.44 8.38 -15.11
N ASN A 149 22.73 7.60 -14.29
CA ASN A 149 21.49 6.96 -14.70
C ASN A 149 20.36 7.97 -14.89
N LEU A 150 20.28 9.02 -14.06
CA LEU A 150 19.35 10.12 -14.28
C LEU A 150 19.58 10.75 -15.66
N GLY A 151 20.83 10.98 -16.04
CA GLY A 151 21.18 11.48 -17.38
C GLY A 151 20.72 10.56 -18.52
N LEU A 152 20.82 9.24 -18.34
CA LEU A 152 20.34 8.25 -19.33
C LEU A 152 18.81 8.22 -19.42
N ILE A 153 18.12 8.28 -18.29
CA ILE A 153 16.66 8.32 -18.19
C ILE A 153 16.11 9.58 -18.87
N LEU A 154 16.72 10.74 -18.60
CA LEU A 154 16.28 12.00 -19.23
C LEU A 154 16.55 12.05 -20.73
N ARG A 155 17.64 11.42 -21.21
CA ARG A 155 17.95 11.36 -22.66
C ARG A 155 17.06 10.38 -23.42
N SER A 156 16.75 9.23 -22.83
CA SER A 156 15.87 8.24 -23.44
C SER A 156 14.39 8.65 -23.39
N GLY A 157 14.01 9.43 -22.37
CA GLY A 157 12.61 9.74 -22.12
C GLY A 157 11.85 8.57 -21.50
N GLU A 158 12.54 7.57 -20.91
CA GLU A 158 11.92 6.36 -20.38
C GLU A 158 12.50 5.96 -19.02
N LEU A 159 11.66 5.36 -18.18
CA LEU A 159 12.06 4.65 -16.97
C LEU A 159 11.98 3.14 -17.20
N TRP A 160 13.11 2.47 -17.09
CA TRP A 160 13.18 1.02 -17.18
C TRP A 160 12.73 0.35 -15.89
N SER A 161 11.90 -0.68 -16.05
CA SER A 161 11.45 -1.54 -14.97
C SER A 161 12.55 -2.51 -14.54
N SER A 162 12.45 -3.00 -13.31
CA SER A 162 13.39 -3.93 -12.68
C SER A 162 12.72 -5.29 -12.51
N ALA A 163 13.39 -6.36 -12.93
CA ALA A 163 12.92 -7.73 -12.70
C ALA A 163 13.04 -8.19 -11.25
N TRP A 164 13.65 -7.42 -10.35
CA TRP A 164 13.83 -7.83 -8.97
C TRP A 164 12.51 -7.81 -8.16
N ASN A 165 12.35 -8.76 -7.23
CA ASN A 165 11.26 -8.81 -6.26
C ASN A 165 11.32 -7.67 -5.23
N LEU A 166 10.34 -7.59 -4.32
CA LEU A 166 10.28 -6.56 -3.27
C LEU A 166 11.56 -6.47 -2.41
N ARG A 167 12.20 -7.61 -2.08
CA ARG A 167 13.48 -7.61 -1.35
C ARG A 167 14.65 -7.13 -2.17
N GLY A 168 14.55 -7.17 -3.49
CA GLY A 168 15.66 -6.90 -4.40
C GLY A 168 16.75 -7.98 -4.40
N THR A 169 16.39 -9.24 -4.10
CA THR A 169 17.34 -10.36 -3.96
C THR A 169 17.08 -11.52 -4.90
N ARG A 170 15.89 -11.60 -5.52
CA ARG A 170 15.55 -12.60 -6.55
C ARG A 170 14.92 -11.92 -7.77
N ARG A 171 15.15 -12.47 -8.96
CA ARG A 171 14.62 -11.96 -10.22
C ARG A 171 13.35 -12.71 -10.62
N LEU A 172 12.39 -11.98 -11.17
CA LEU A 172 11.08 -12.44 -11.58
C LEU A 172 11.01 -12.51 -13.11
N GLU A 173 10.48 -13.60 -13.63
CA GLU A 173 10.37 -13.87 -15.06
C GLU A 173 9.12 -13.24 -15.66
N ASN A 174 7.99 -13.24 -14.96
CA ASN A 174 6.68 -12.89 -15.53
C ASN A 174 6.21 -11.47 -15.19
N VAL A 175 6.95 -10.69 -14.40
CA VAL A 175 6.64 -9.29 -14.06
C VAL A 175 7.92 -8.50 -13.80
N ALA A 176 7.92 -7.23 -14.16
CA ALA A 176 8.93 -6.26 -13.77
C ALA A 176 8.28 -5.05 -13.09
N TYR A 177 9.01 -4.37 -12.22
CA TYR A 177 8.51 -3.24 -11.43
C TYR A 177 9.37 -2.00 -11.59
N THR A 178 8.73 -0.86 -11.80
CA THR A 178 9.37 0.44 -11.56
C THR A 178 9.04 0.88 -10.14
N TYR A 179 10.08 1.13 -9.35
CA TYR A 179 9.96 1.49 -7.93
C TYR A 179 10.04 3.00 -7.73
N PHE A 180 9.10 3.51 -6.95
CA PHE A 180 9.04 4.89 -6.50
C PHE A 180 8.87 4.92 -4.97
N THR A 181 9.09 6.10 -4.40
CA THR A 181 8.87 6.35 -2.98
C THR A 181 8.28 7.74 -2.73
N SER A 182 7.63 7.91 -1.58
CA SER A 182 7.18 9.20 -1.07
C SER A 182 8.31 10.03 -0.44
N LEU A 183 9.50 9.44 -0.29
CA LEU A 183 10.71 10.13 0.16
C LEU A 183 11.33 10.94 -0.98
N ASP A 184 11.41 12.26 -0.83
CA ASP A 184 12.03 13.20 -1.78
C ASP A 184 13.55 13.04 -1.92
N LYS A 185 14.19 12.52 -0.88
CA LYS A 185 15.61 12.18 -0.81
C LYS A 185 15.82 10.94 0.06
N ILE A 186 16.87 10.17 -0.19
CA ILE A 186 17.35 9.14 0.73
C ILE A 186 18.60 9.68 1.43
N GLY A 187 18.47 10.05 2.71
CA GLY A 187 19.53 10.73 3.46
C GLY A 187 20.15 9.91 4.58
N SER A 188 19.54 8.78 4.95
CA SER A 188 19.95 8.00 6.13
C SER A 188 19.73 6.50 5.95
N GLU A 189 20.35 5.70 6.81
CA GLU A 189 20.10 4.25 6.87
C GLU A 189 18.62 3.94 7.18
N ALA A 190 17.99 4.76 8.03
CA ALA A 190 16.58 4.62 8.34
C ALA A 190 15.68 4.87 7.12
N ASP A 191 16.11 5.71 6.16
CA ASP A 191 15.40 5.90 4.90
C ASP A 191 15.56 4.66 4.00
N LEU A 192 16.75 4.05 3.94
CA LEU A 192 16.95 2.80 3.21
C LEU A 192 16.04 1.69 3.74
N HIS A 193 15.96 1.52 5.06
CA HIS A 193 15.12 0.49 5.68
C HIS A 193 13.63 0.65 5.33
N ARG A 194 13.14 1.89 5.19
CA ARG A 194 11.75 2.17 4.81
C ARG A 194 11.42 1.70 3.40
N ILE A 195 12.41 1.66 2.51
CA ILE A 195 12.27 1.24 1.12
C ILE A 195 12.84 -0.16 0.87
N ALA A 196 12.82 -1.02 1.89
CA ALA A 196 13.27 -2.41 1.82
C ALA A 196 14.74 -2.56 1.36
N MET A 197 15.62 -1.67 1.82
CA MET A 197 17.06 -1.71 1.57
C MET A 197 17.84 -1.52 2.86
N ALA A 198 19.11 -1.94 2.87
CA ALA A 198 20.01 -1.66 3.99
C ALA A 198 21.47 -1.64 3.52
N SER A 199 22.34 -0.91 4.20
CA SER A 199 23.79 -0.85 3.88
C SER A 199 24.51 -2.16 4.16
N ASN A 200 24.07 -2.92 5.17
CA ASN A 200 24.56 -4.28 5.41
C ASN A 200 23.81 -5.34 4.57
N GLY A 201 22.72 -4.96 3.91
CA GLY A 201 21.83 -5.86 3.16
C GLY A 201 20.88 -6.64 4.06
N GLN A 202 20.58 -6.18 5.28
CA GLN A 202 19.71 -6.89 6.23
C GLN A 202 18.71 -5.98 6.92
N ILE A 203 17.46 -6.41 6.99
CA ILE A 203 16.42 -5.81 7.83
C ILE A 203 15.91 -6.82 8.86
N ARG A 204 15.38 -6.30 9.97
CA ARG A 204 14.95 -7.14 11.10
C ARG A 204 13.50 -6.87 11.46
N PHE A 205 12.80 -7.95 11.75
CA PHE A 205 11.42 -7.94 12.21
C PHE A 205 11.32 -8.67 13.55
N GLN A 206 10.24 -8.39 14.24
CA GLN A 206 9.85 -9.07 15.47
C GLN A 206 8.42 -9.56 15.30
N THR A 207 8.13 -10.75 15.79
CA THR A 207 6.76 -11.28 15.80
C THR A 207 5.88 -10.47 16.75
N THR A 208 4.58 -10.44 16.46
CA THR A 208 3.57 -9.84 17.35
C THR A 208 2.55 -10.93 17.68
N SER A 209 2.58 -11.45 18.91
CA SER A 209 1.78 -12.58 19.35
C SER A 209 1.41 -12.48 20.85
N PHE A 210 0.82 -13.55 21.40
CA PHE A 210 0.48 -13.66 22.82
C PHE A 210 1.64 -14.24 23.67
N ARG A 211 2.82 -14.45 23.07
CA ARG A 211 3.95 -15.11 23.74
C ARG A 211 4.64 -14.14 24.69
N GLU A 212 5.11 -14.65 25.81
CA GLU A 212 5.93 -13.89 26.77
C GLU A 212 7.22 -13.37 26.11
N THR A 213 7.75 -14.13 25.15
CA THR A 213 8.96 -13.79 24.42
C THR A 213 8.75 -13.93 22.92
N GLU A 214 8.90 -12.81 22.21
CA GLU A 214 8.75 -12.74 20.76
C GLU A 214 10.00 -13.18 20.00
N ALA A 215 9.78 -13.81 18.85
CA ALA A 215 10.84 -14.23 17.95
C ALA A 215 11.28 -13.05 17.06
N THR A 216 12.50 -13.14 16.54
CA THR A 216 13.05 -12.13 15.61
C THR A 216 13.43 -12.81 14.30
N LEU A 217 13.15 -12.11 13.20
CA LEU A 217 13.52 -12.51 11.85
C LEU A 217 14.56 -11.53 11.32
N THR A 218 15.62 -12.02 10.70
CA THR A 218 16.52 -11.21 9.87
C THR A 218 16.32 -11.64 8.42
N LEU A 219 15.99 -10.69 7.54
CA LEU A 219 15.86 -10.92 6.11
C LEU A 219 16.98 -10.22 5.37
N ASP A 220 17.52 -10.91 4.37
CA ASP A 220 18.40 -10.30 3.40
C ASP A 220 17.57 -9.44 2.42
N VAL A 221 18.07 -8.23 2.18
CA VAL A 221 17.48 -7.27 1.24
C VAL A 221 18.57 -6.64 0.39
N TYR A 222 18.16 -5.93 -0.65
CA TYR A 222 19.07 -5.22 -1.53
C TYR A 222 20.04 -4.35 -0.74
N ARG A 223 21.33 -4.62 -0.94
CA ARG A 223 22.40 -3.84 -0.33
C ARG A 223 22.45 -2.46 -0.99
N GLY A 224 21.91 -1.46 -0.30
CA GLY A 224 21.87 -0.08 -0.75
C GLY A 224 22.99 0.76 -0.14
N SER A 225 23.18 1.97 -0.64
CA SER A 225 23.96 2.99 0.04
C SER A 225 23.31 4.34 -0.15
N THR A 226 23.31 5.16 0.90
CA THR A 226 22.89 6.57 0.81
C THR A 226 23.77 7.37 -0.16
N LYS A 227 25.01 6.93 -0.41
CA LYS A 227 25.93 7.53 -1.39
C LYS A 227 25.59 7.18 -2.84
N GLY A 228 24.87 6.08 -3.07
CA GLY A 228 24.50 5.58 -4.42
C GLY A 228 23.14 6.07 -4.92
N ARG A 229 22.44 6.91 -4.14
CA ARG A 229 21.08 7.38 -4.42
C ARG A 229 20.98 8.89 -4.23
N THR A 230 21.86 9.62 -4.92
CA THR A 230 22.05 11.07 -4.77
C THR A 230 21.26 11.89 -5.78
N SER A 231 20.65 11.25 -6.78
CA SER A 231 19.79 11.90 -7.77
C SER A 231 18.36 11.39 -7.66
N THR A 232 17.41 12.30 -7.82
CA THR A 232 15.98 12.02 -7.72
C THR A 232 15.27 12.49 -8.96
N LEU A 233 14.40 11.64 -9.52
CA LEU A 233 13.41 12.03 -10.53
C LEU A 233 12.02 12.08 -9.89
N ALA A 234 11.42 13.27 -9.85
CA ALA A 234 10.06 13.46 -9.34
C ALA A 234 9.05 13.39 -10.49
N ARG A 235 8.02 12.54 -10.36
CA ARG A 235 6.96 12.40 -11.36
C ARG A 235 5.61 12.14 -10.70
N TYR A 236 4.55 12.63 -11.33
CA TYR A 236 3.19 12.22 -11.01
C TYR A 236 2.92 10.82 -11.55
N ILE A 237 2.38 9.96 -10.70
CA ILE A 237 2.03 8.57 -11.04
C ILE A 237 0.50 8.45 -10.92
N PRO A 238 -0.21 8.08 -12.00
CA PRO A 238 -1.61 7.71 -11.95
C PRO A 238 -1.87 6.58 -10.93
N VAL A 239 -2.92 6.74 -10.11
CA VAL A 239 -3.18 5.79 -8.99
C VAL A 239 -3.75 4.45 -9.45
N ASP A 240 -4.25 4.39 -10.68
CA ASP A 240 -4.71 3.18 -11.37
C ASP A 240 -3.55 2.29 -11.86
N MET A 241 -2.36 2.86 -12.04
CA MET A 241 -1.13 2.13 -12.42
C MET A 241 -0.42 1.49 -11.23
N LEU A 242 -0.76 1.88 -10.00
CA LEU A 242 -0.06 1.42 -8.80
C LEU A 242 -0.49 -0.01 -8.45
N ALA A 243 0.49 -0.89 -8.30
CA ALA A 243 0.27 -2.20 -7.72
C ALA A 243 -0.11 -2.06 -6.24
N ALA A 244 -1.05 -2.89 -5.78
CA ALA A 244 -1.44 -2.90 -4.38
C ALA A 244 -0.27 -3.22 -3.44
N PRO A 245 -0.24 -2.59 -2.25
CA PRO A 245 0.74 -2.93 -1.25
C PRO A 245 0.46 -4.32 -0.65
N HIS A 246 1.52 -4.99 -0.22
CA HIS A 246 1.39 -6.18 0.63
C HIS A 246 1.03 -5.77 2.05
N LEU A 247 0.50 -6.74 2.78
CA LEU A 247 -0.04 -6.52 4.10
C LEU A 247 0.60 -7.46 5.12
N HIS A 248 0.71 -6.98 6.36
CA HIS A 248 0.84 -7.84 7.52
C HIS A 248 -0.47 -7.84 8.30
N PHE A 249 -0.87 -9.02 8.79
CA PHE A 249 -2.00 -9.21 9.68
C PHE A 249 -1.50 -9.39 11.11
N HIS A 250 -2.02 -8.56 12.01
CA HIS A 250 -1.75 -8.62 13.43
C HIS A 250 -3.01 -9.08 14.16
N HIS A 251 -2.86 -10.17 14.91
CA HIS A 251 -3.98 -10.79 15.63
C HIS A 251 -4.50 -9.89 16.74
N SER A 252 -5.75 -10.14 17.12
CA SER A 252 -6.27 -9.63 18.39
C SER A 252 -5.47 -10.24 19.54
N ILE A 253 -4.96 -9.37 20.42
CA ILE A 253 -4.21 -9.76 21.62
C ILE A 253 -4.94 -9.18 22.82
N MET A 254 -5.45 -10.06 23.69
CA MET A 254 -6.29 -9.70 24.83
C MET A 254 -7.51 -8.88 24.42
N ILE A 255 -7.57 -7.59 24.79
CA ILE A 255 -8.68 -6.68 24.51
C ILE A 255 -8.48 -5.85 23.24
N GLU A 256 -7.28 -5.89 22.65
CA GLU A 256 -6.96 -5.12 21.45
C GLU A 256 -7.50 -5.85 20.22
N ALA A 257 -8.20 -5.12 19.35
CA ALA A 257 -8.71 -5.66 18.10
C ALA A 257 -7.56 -6.06 17.16
N ALA A 258 -7.84 -7.00 16.25
CA ALA A 258 -6.93 -7.29 15.14
C ALA A 258 -6.77 -6.05 14.24
N TRP A 259 -5.65 -5.94 13.56
CA TRP A 259 -5.36 -4.84 12.64
C TRP A 259 -4.40 -5.28 11.54
N TYR A 260 -4.27 -4.42 10.53
CA TYR A 260 -3.44 -4.66 9.36
C TYR A 260 -2.38 -3.57 9.22
N GLU A 261 -1.19 -3.96 8.77
CA GLU A 261 -0.09 -3.06 8.42
C GLU A 261 0.10 -3.04 6.91
N ILE A 262 0.28 -1.85 6.36
CA ILE A 262 0.77 -1.71 4.99
C ILE A 262 2.29 -1.88 5.00
N VAL A 263 2.77 -2.92 4.34
CA VAL A 263 4.20 -3.26 4.30
C VAL A 263 4.95 -2.18 3.53
N SER A 264 5.95 -1.59 4.18
CA SER A 264 6.79 -0.53 3.60
C SER A 264 5.95 0.57 2.92
N PRO A 265 5.19 1.38 3.69
CA PRO A 265 4.23 2.36 3.15
C PRO A 265 4.90 3.49 2.33
N GLU A 266 6.23 3.57 2.37
CA GLU A 266 6.99 4.48 1.51
C GLU A 266 7.41 3.86 0.16
N ILE A 267 7.03 2.61 -0.18
CA ILE A 267 7.31 1.97 -1.47
C ILE A 267 6.04 1.94 -2.33
N TYR A 268 6.17 2.40 -3.57
CA TYR A 268 5.12 2.38 -4.59
C TYR A 268 5.68 1.68 -5.82
N ARG A 269 4.92 0.74 -6.40
CA ARG A 269 5.35 -0.06 -7.54
C ARG A 269 4.38 0.11 -8.70
N VAL A 270 4.92 0.28 -9.90
CA VAL A 270 4.16 0.11 -11.14
C VAL A 270 4.59 -1.22 -11.74
N GLY A 271 3.68 -2.19 -11.78
CA GLY A 271 3.93 -3.51 -12.36
C GLY A 271 3.71 -3.49 -13.86
N VAL A 272 4.66 -4.05 -14.61
CA VAL A 272 4.60 -4.14 -16.07
C VAL A 272 5.07 -5.51 -16.54
N LYS A 273 4.72 -5.85 -17.79
CA LYS A 273 5.30 -7.00 -18.48
C LYS A 273 6.82 -6.84 -18.59
N PRO A 274 7.59 -7.94 -18.46
CA PRO A 274 9.04 -7.91 -18.63
C PRO A 274 9.46 -7.21 -19.92
N GLY A 275 10.46 -6.34 -19.83
CA GLY A 275 10.97 -5.55 -20.97
C GLY A 275 10.19 -4.26 -21.27
N ALA A 276 9.00 -4.06 -20.69
CA ALA A 276 8.28 -2.80 -20.83
C ALA A 276 8.91 -1.67 -19.99
N THR A 277 8.76 -0.44 -20.48
CA THR A 277 9.24 0.78 -19.85
C THR A 277 8.08 1.72 -19.53
N LEU A 278 8.34 2.74 -18.70
CA LEU A 278 7.39 3.82 -18.45
C LEU A 278 7.87 5.08 -19.17
N PRO A 279 7.17 5.52 -20.23
CA PRO A 279 7.49 6.79 -20.90
C PRO A 279 7.39 7.97 -19.93
N LEU A 280 8.35 8.89 -20.03
CA LEU A 280 8.34 10.15 -19.31
C LEU A 280 7.54 11.18 -20.09
N GLY A 281 6.33 11.46 -19.62
CA GLY A 281 5.60 12.66 -20.01
C GLY A 281 6.23 13.93 -19.42
N LYS A 282 5.59 15.07 -19.68
CA LYS A 282 6.02 16.38 -19.16
C LYS A 282 6.16 16.37 -17.63
N ASP A 283 5.11 15.94 -16.93
CA ASP A 283 5.05 15.93 -15.47
C ASP A 283 4.67 14.56 -14.86
N ALA A 284 4.09 13.67 -15.66
CA ALA A 284 3.63 12.34 -15.24
C ALA A 284 4.32 11.24 -16.03
N VAL A 285 4.37 10.04 -15.46
CA VAL A 285 4.74 8.84 -16.23
C VAL A 285 3.53 8.31 -16.97
N GLY A 286 3.76 7.79 -18.17
CA GLY A 286 2.77 6.99 -18.90
C GLY A 286 3.07 5.50 -18.75
N CYS A 287 2.09 4.68 -19.13
CA CYS A 287 2.29 3.28 -19.45
C CYS A 287 1.23 2.87 -20.48
N ASP A 288 1.61 2.04 -21.44
CA ASP A 288 0.62 1.36 -22.26
C ASP A 288 -0.17 0.39 -21.37
N SER A 289 -1.50 0.53 -21.39
CA SER A 289 -2.42 -0.36 -20.66
C SER A 289 -2.17 -1.84 -20.95
N ALA A 290 -1.76 -2.20 -22.17
CA ALA A 290 -1.45 -3.58 -22.52
C ALA A 290 -0.12 -4.08 -21.92
N SER A 291 0.73 -3.16 -21.45
CA SER A 291 1.99 -3.44 -20.77
C SER A 291 1.85 -3.48 -19.25
N LEU A 292 0.80 -2.88 -18.68
CA LEU A 292 0.54 -2.96 -17.24
C LEU A 292 0.31 -4.41 -16.81
N LYS A 293 0.84 -4.75 -15.64
CA LYS A 293 0.64 -6.05 -15.01
C LYS A 293 0.29 -5.86 -13.54
N SER A 294 -0.91 -6.30 -13.18
CA SER A 294 -1.39 -6.42 -11.81
C SER A 294 -1.61 -7.89 -11.46
N PHE A 295 -1.68 -8.17 -10.16
CA PHE A 295 -2.07 -9.47 -9.64
C PHE A 295 -3.37 -9.29 -8.87
N ASP A 296 -4.24 -10.29 -8.96
CA ASP A 296 -5.53 -10.36 -8.27
C ASP A 296 -5.38 -10.75 -6.79
N HIS A 297 -4.20 -10.56 -6.20
CA HIS A 297 -3.90 -10.88 -4.82
C HIS A 297 -2.68 -10.09 -4.34
N VAL A 298 -2.53 -10.02 -3.03
CA VAL A 298 -1.34 -9.53 -2.34
C VAL A 298 -0.89 -10.56 -1.30
N ALA A 299 0.39 -10.56 -0.95
CA ALA A 299 0.84 -11.29 0.24
C ALA A 299 0.22 -10.66 1.49
N LEU A 300 -0.30 -11.52 2.39
CA LEU A 300 -0.87 -11.19 3.69
C LEU A 300 -0.14 -12.00 4.76
N GLY A 301 0.93 -11.45 5.30
CA GLY A 301 1.76 -12.17 6.27
C GLY A 301 1.20 -12.16 7.69
N ASP A 302 1.08 -13.32 8.33
CA ASP A 302 0.70 -13.45 9.74
C ASP A 302 1.88 -13.13 10.68
N THR A 303 1.83 -11.98 11.36
CA THR A 303 2.95 -11.50 12.19
C THR A 303 3.18 -12.30 13.46
N SER A 304 2.29 -13.23 13.80
CA SER A 304 2.53 -14.16 14.90
C SER A 304 3.58 -15.22 14.56
N THR A 305 4.02 -15.33 13.30
CA THR A 305 4.98 -16.35 12.85
C THR A 305 6.13 -15.75 12.04
N LEU A 306 7.31 -16.40 12.06
CA LEU A 306 8.45 -15.97 11.24
C LEU A 306 8.15 -16.08 9.73
N PRO A 307 7.52 -17.17 9.22
CA PRO A 307 7.11 -17.23 7.81
C PRO A 307 6.13 -16.12 7.43
N GLY A 308 5.19 -15.77 8.30
CA GLY A 308 4.26 -14.67 8.03
C GLY A 308 4.94 -13.29 8.03
N LEU A 309 5.92 -13.03 8.90
CA LEU A 309 6.73 -11.81 8.78
C LEU A 309 7.47 -11.75 7.43
N ALA A 310 7.96 -12.88 6.94
CA ALA A 310 8.69 -12.98 5.68
C ALA A 310 7.79 -12.90 4.44
N ALA A 311 6.53 -13.34 4.54
CA ALA A 311 5.63 -13.54 3.40
C ALA A 311 5.55 -12.37 2.41
N PRO A 312 5.38 -11.09 2.83
CA PRO A 312 5.39 -9.95 1.91
C PRO A 312 6.69 -9.76 1.12
N TYR A 313 7.81 -10.17 1.71
CA TYR A 313 9.15 -10.08 1.12
C TYR A 313 9.50 -11.33 0.29
N ASP A 314 8.78 -12.43 0.52
CA ASP A 314 8.80 -13.69 -0.23
C ASP A 314 7.57 -13.82 -1.16
N GLU A 315 7.15 -12.69 -1.76
CA GLU A 315 5.92 -12.54 -2.57
C GLU A 315 5.77 -13.52 -3.76
N GLU A 316 6.85 -14.17 -4.17
CA GLU A 316 6.87 -15.17 -5.25
C GLU A 316 6.69 -16.62 -4.78
N THR A 317 6.84 -16.87 -3.49
CA THR A 317 6.83 -18.23 -2.92
C THR A 317 5.83 -18.40 -1.78
N THR A 318 5.25 -17.30 -1.26
CA THR A 318 4.31 -17.38 -0.15
C THR A 318 2.93 -17.88 -0.58
N ASP A 319 2.32 -18.69 0.26
CA ASP A 319 0.93 -19.14 0.20
C ASP A 319 -0.01 -18.27 1.07
N GLN A 320 0.55 -17.35 1.86
CA GLN A 320 -0.21 -16.45 2.71
C GLN A 320 -0.69 -15.26 1.88
N LEU A 321 -1.86 -15.43 1.27
CA LEU A 321 -2.41 -14.49 0.31
C LEU A 321 -3.72 -13.87 0.78
N MET A 322 -3.94 -12.63 0.36
CA MET A 322 -5.24 -11.98 0.32
C MET A 322 -5.64 -11.79 -1.14
N HIS A 323 -6.67 -12.50 -1.57
CA HIS A 323 -7.25 -12.37 -2.90
C HIS A 323 -8.04 -11.09 -3.02
N THR A 324 -7.85 -10.38 -4.11
CA THR A 324 -8.61 -9.20 -4.49
C THR A 324 -9.94 -9.64 -5.07
N GLN A 325 -11.03 -9.02 -4.64
CA GLN A 325 -12.28 -9.11 -5.38
C GLN A 325 -12.20 -8.22 -6.61
N MET A 326 -12.25 -8.83 -7.78
CA MET A 326 -12.38 -8.10 -9.04
C MET A 326 -13.82 -7.59 -9.14
N LEU A 327 -14.00 -6.29 -8.90
CA LEU A 327 -15.29 -5.60 -9.03
C LEU A 327 -15.33 -4.86 -10.36
N GLY A 328 -16.49 -4.89 -11.02
CA GLY A 328 -16.77 -4.11 -12.23
C GLY A 328 -17.52 -2.82 -11.93
N GLU A 329 -17.88 -2.08 -12.98
CA GLU A 329 -18.72 -0.88 -12.88
C GLU A 329 -20.15 -1.20 -12.40
N ASP A 330 -20.62 -2.43 -12.60
CA ASP A 330 -21.98 -2.89 -12.30
C ASP A 330 -22.22 -3.22 -10.82
N ILE A 331 -21.15 -3.39 -10.03
CA ILE A 331 -21.25 -3.79 -8.64
C ILE A 331 -20.26 -3.04 -7.75
N ASP A 332 -20.74 -2.55 -6.62
CA ASP A 332 -19.90 -1.91 -5.62
C ASP A 332 -19.47 -2.90 -4.51
N LEU A 333 -18.48 -2.50 -3.71
CA LEU A 333 -17.95 -3.36 -2.64
C LEU A 333 -19.01 -3.73 -1.58
N PHE A 334 -20.00 -2.88 -1.33
CA PHE A 334 -21.05 -3.10 -0.33
C PHE A 334 -22.05 -4.13 -0.84
N GLN A 335 -22.50 -3.95 -2.09
CA GLN A 335 -23.39 -4.87 -2.79
C GLN A 335 -22.75 -6.25 -2.90
N PHE A 336 -21.48 -6.34 -3.28
CA PHE A 336 -20.78 -7.62 -3.34
C PHE A 336 -20.73 -8.28 -1.97
N TRP A 337 -20.32 -7.54 -0.93
CA TRP A 337 -20.20 -8.07 0.41
C TRP A 337 -21.54 -8.59 0.93
N ARG A 338 -22.62 -7.82 0.74
CA ARG A 338 -23.98 -8.20 1.18
C ARG A 338 -24.49 -9.45 0.45
N ARG A 339 -24.31 -9.52 -0.87
CA ARG A 339 -24.73 -10.68 -1.70
C ARG A 339 -23.99 -11.97 -1.34
N ASN A 340 -22.76 -11.85 -0.84
CA ASN A 340 -21.88 -12.99 -0.55
C ASN A 340 -21.60 -13.13 0.96
N ALA A 341 -22.46 -12.59 1.82
CA ALA A 341 -22.25 -12.62 3.26
C ALA A 341 -22.14 -14.08 3.77
N ASN A 342 -21.13 -14.35 4.59
CA ASN A 342 -20.88 -15.66 5.20
C ASN A 342 -20.68 -16.81 4.20
N THR A 343 -20.19 -16.50 3.00
CA THR A 343 -19.83 -17.51 2.00
C THR A 343 -18.32 -17.59 1.84
N ASP A 344 -17.84 -18.73 1.32
CA ASP A 344 -16.42 -18.92 1.03
C ASP A 344 -16.03 -18.14 -0.22
N GLN A 345 -15.09 -17.20 -0.06
CA GLN A 345 -14.57 -16.36 -1.13
C GLN A 345 -13.11 -16.69 -1.47
N VAL A 346 -12.57 -17.78 -0.92
CA VAL A 346 -11.15 -18.12 -1.00
C VAL A 346 -10.96 -19.48 -1.66
N SER A 347 -11.68 -20.51 -1.22
CA SER A 347 -11.47 -21.86 -1.74
C SER A 347 -11.72 -21.93 -3.24
N GLY A 348 -10.84 -22.63 -3.96
CA GLY A 348 -10.92 -22.78 -5.41
C GLY A 348 -10.30 -21.63 -6.21
N ARG A 349 -9.90 -20.52 -5.59
CA ARG A 349 -9.11 -19.49 -6.28
C ARG A 349 -7.70 -20.02 -6.59
N THR A 350 -7.25 -19.77 -7.81
CA THR A 350 -5.90 -20.12 -8.29
C THR A 350 -5.18 -18.83 -8.69
N PRO A 351 -4.52 -18.14 -7.73
CA PRO A 351 -3.87 -16.87 -8.02
C PRO A 351 -2.68 -17.07 -8.96
N GLU A 352 -2.46 -16.12 -9.87
CA GLU A 352 -1.27 -16.15 -10.74
C GLU A 352 -0.01 -15.97 -9.89
N ALA A 353 0.89 -16.96 -9.87
CA ALA A 353 2.15 -16.81 -9.14
C ALA A 353 3.10 -15.81 -9.82
N ARG A 354 3.93 -15.12 -9.02
CA ARG A 354 5.15 -14.51 -9.55
C ARG A 354 6.17 -15.63 -9.78
N VAL A 355 6.69 -15.72 -10.99
CA VAL A 355 7.61 -16.78 -11.40
C VAL A 355 9.04 -16.28 -11.25
N LEU A 356 9.91 -17.09 -10.65
CA LEU A 356 11.34 -16.79 -10.55
C LEU A 356 12.05 -17.07 -11.88
N GLU A 357 12.98 -16.21 -12.28
CA GLU A 357 13.87 -16.54 -13.40
C GLU A 357 14.64 -17.85 -13.09
N PRO A 358 14.74 -18.79 -14.06
CA PRO A 358 15.57 -19.97 -13.93
C PRO A 358 17.02 -19.58 -13.61
N ARG A 359 17.66 -20.35 -12.72
CA ARG A 359 19.07 -20.12 -12.34
C ARG A 359 20.05 -20.44 -13.46
#